data_AF-A0A963W0Y0-F1
#
_entry.id   AF-A0A963W0Y0-F1
#
_cell.length_a   1.000
_cell.length_b   1.000
_cell.length_c   1.000
_cell.angle_alpha   90.00
_cell.angle_beta   90.00
_cell.angle_gamma   90.00
#
_symmetry.space_group_name_H-M   'P 1'
#
loop_
_entity.id
_entity.type
_entity.pdbx_description
1 polymer ?
#
loop_
_entity_poly.entity_id
_entity_poly.type
_entity_poly.pdbx_seq_one_letter_code
_entity_poly.pdbx_strand_id
1 'polypeptide(L)'
;MIAMYDPEPHLLLLPPEQRLALAYAPGGVRQDWLAVLALDAKLAWIVRGAREPLLAQMRLAWWREQLAESATVVAGEPLLASFAGWDGARGGLIALVDGWEALLGQAPLGCAALSEFVEGRVAALGSMADRLGCDGAAARQAARGWALVDL
;
A
#
# COMPACT_ATOMS: atom_id res chain seq x y z
N MET A 1 -15.10 28.49 14.59
CA MET A 1 -13.78 27.99 14.99
C MET A 1 -13.44 26.86 14.03
N ILE A 2 -12.81 27.21 12.90
CA ILE A 2 -12.42 26.26 11.87
C ILE A 2 -11.28 25.44 12.47
N ALA A 3 -11.53 24.18 12.80
CA ALA A 3 -10.47 23.24 13.10
C ALA A 3 -9.55 23.24 11.89
N MET A 4 -8.37 23.81 12.09
CA MET A 4 -7.25 23.78 11.17
C MET A 4 -6.89 22.30 11.00
N TYR A 5 -7.47 21.70 9.96
CA TYR A 5 -7.21 20.35 9.50
C TYR A 5 -5.74 20.30 9.15
N ASP A 6 -4.92 19.77 10.06
CA ASP A 6 -3.60 19.31 9.69
C ASP A 6 -3.85 18.26 8.60
N PRO A 7 -3.44 18.48 7.34
CA PRO A 7 -3.64 17.45 6.34
C PRO A 7 -2.90 16.23 6.84
N GLU A 8 -3.64 15.12 7.06
CA GLU A 8 -3.07 13.81 7.32
C GLU A 8 -1.78 13.71 6.49
N PRO A 9 -0.58 13.63 7.09
CA PRO A 9 0.68 13.85 6.36
C PRO A 9 0.84 12.92 5.16
N HIS A 10 0.10 11.82 5.17
CA HIS A 10 -0.04 10.82 4.12
C HIS A 10 -0.78 11.30 2.87
N LEU A 11 -1.69 12.28 2.96
CA LEU A 11 -2.40 12.84 1.81
C LEU A 11 -1.46 13.49 0.79
N LEU A 12 -0.36 14.07 1.26
CA LEU A 12 0.65 14.69 0.40
C LEU A 12 1.49 13.65 -0.37
N LEU A 13 1.45 12.37 0.04
CA LEU A 13 2.07 11.26 -0.69
C LEU A 13 1.23 10.83 -1.90
N LEU A 14 -0.06 11.16 -1.90
CA LEU A 14 -0.99 10.68 -2.91
C LEU A 14 -1.00 11.59 -4.16
N PRO A 15 -0.97 11.00 -5.37
CA PRO A 15 -1.17 11.76 -6.59
C PRO A 15 -2.60 12.33 -6.68
N PRO A 16 -2.83 13.37 -7.50
CA PRO A 16 -4.11 14.10 -7.57
C PRO A 16 -5.35 13.22 -7.76
N GLU A 17 -5.28 12.20 -8.62
CA GLU A 17 -6.35 11.28 -8.93
C GLU A 17 -6.73 10.39 -7.74
N GLN A 18 -5.75 9.95 -6.95
CA GLN A 18 -6.00 9.18 -5.73
C GLN A 18 -6.59 10.05 -4.62
N ARG A 19 -6.14 11.32 -4.51
CA ARG A 19 -6.77 12.30 -3.59
C ARG A 19 -8.23 12.56 -3.95
N LEU A 20 -8.54 12.66 -5.25
CA LEU A 20 -9.91 12.80 -5.72
C LEU A 20 -10.75 11.57 -5.37
N ALA A 21 -10.26 10.36 -5.67
CA ALA A 21 -10.95 9.11 -5.34
C ALA A 21 -11.24 9.02 -3.82
N LEU A 22 -10.27 9.40 -2.99
CA LEU A 22 -10.41 9.41 -1.53
C LEU A 22 -11.46 10.41 -1.02
N ALA A 23 -11.65 11.53 -1.71
CA ALA A 23 -12.70 12.50 -1.38
C ALA A 23 -14.11 11.90 -1.53
N TYR A 24 -14.30 10.97 -2.49
CA TYR A 24 -15.55 10.23 -2.68
C TYR A 24 -15.68 9.01 -1.74
N ALA A 25 -14.61 8.60 -1.05
CA ALA A 25 -14.67 7.48 -0.14
C ALA A 25 -15.60 7.79 1.06
N PRO A 26 -16.47 6.85 1.47
CA PRO A 26 -17.28 6.99 2.67
C PRO A 26 -16.40 7.23 3.91
N GLY A 27 -16.88 8.04 4.86
CA GLY A 27 -16.09 8.44 6.03
C GLY A 27 -15.58 7.27 6.87
N GLY A 28 -16.34 6.19 6.97
CA GLY A 28 -15.98 4.99 7.75
C GLY A 28 -14.86 4.14 7.16
N VAL A 29 -14.50 4.32 5.88
CA VAL A 29 -13.44 3.53 5.20
C VAL A 29 -12.32 4.42 4.68
N ARG A 30 -12.46 5.75 4.78
CA ARG A 30 -11.52 6.72 4.24
C ARG A 30 -10.12 6.56 4.83
N GLN A 31 -10.01 6.27 6.12
CA GLN A 31 -8.70 6.11 6.78
C GLN A 31 -7.98 4.84 6.34
N ASP A 32 -8.70 3.72 6.16
CA ASP A 32 -8.12 2.48 5.62
C ASP A 32 -7.63 2.68 4.17
N TRP A 33 -8.42 3.35 3.34
CA TRP A 33 -8.01 3.72 1.99
C TRP A 33 -6.79 4.63 1.96
N LEU A 34 -6.77 5.67 2.80
CA LEU A 34 -5.64 6.58 2.90
C LEU A 34 -4.36 5.82 3.28
N ALA A 35 -4.44 4.94 4.28
CA ALA A 35 -3.30 4.15 4.73
C ALA A 35 -2.74 3.25 3.63
N VAL A 36 -3.61 2.49 2.93
CA VAL A 36 -3.17 1.59 1.83
C VAL A 36 -2.58 2.37 0.67
N LEU A 37 -3.24 3.45 0.22
CA LEU A 37 -2.74 4.26 -0.89
C LEU A 37 -1.41 4.94 -0.53
N ALA A 38 -1.26 5.40 0.71
CA ALA A 38 -0.02 6.00 1.17
C ALA A 38 1.13 4.98 1.25
N LEU A 39 0.83 3.74 1.65
CA LEU A 39 1.79 2.63 1.60
C LEU A 39 2.20 2.33 0.16
N ASP A 40 1.26 2.15 -0.77
CA ASP A 40 1.55 1.93 -2.19
C ASP A 40 2.44 3.05 -2.77
N ALA A 41 2.09 4.31 -2.51
CA ALA A 41 2.87 5.46 -2.96
C ALA A 41 4.29 5.50 -2.36
N LYS A 42 4.44 5.13 -1.08
CA LYS A 42 5.73 5.07 -0.40
C LYS A 42 6.63 3.97 -0.99
N LEU A 43 6.08 2.79 -1.25
CA LEU A 43 6.80 1.67 -1.87
C LEU A 43 7.19 2.01 -3.30
N ALA A 44 6.28 2.61 -4.07
CA ALA A 44 6.56 3.12 -5.42
C ALA A 44 7.71 4.14 -5.43
N TRP A 45 7.78 5.01 -4.42
CA TRP A 45 8.86 5.97 -4.27
C TRP A 45 10.20 5.30 -3.95
N ILE A 46 10.21 4.28 -3.08
CA ILE A 46 11.42 3.49 -2.78
C ILE A 46 11.95 2.81 -4.04
N VAL A 47 11.08 2.16 -4.80
CA VAL A 47 11.44 1.43 -6.03
C VAL A 47 11.92 2.38 -7.11
N ARG A 48 11.20 3.49 -7.37
CA ARG A 48 11.61 4.48 -8.40
C ARG A 48 12.87 5.26 -8.05
N GLY A 49 13.13 5.48 -6.76
CA GLY A 49 14.31 6.19 -6.28
C GLY A 49 15.58 5.32 -6.19
N ALA A 50 15.45 4.01 -6.41
CA ALA A 50 16.53 3.05 -6.23
C ALA A 50 17.60 3.16 -7.32
N ARG A 51 18.74 3.79 -7.00
CA ARG A 51 19.94 3.73 -7.84
C ARG A 51 20.74 2.44 -7.63
N GLU A 52 20.65 1.91 -6.42
CA GLU A 52 21.27 0.65 -5.99
C GLU A 52 20.15 -0.32 -5.59
N PRO A 53 19.83 -1.33 -6.42
CA PRO A 53 18.72 -2.25 -6.16
C PRO A 53 18.80 -2.93 -4.79
N LEU A 54 20.02 -3.24 -4.34
CA LEU A 54 20.26 -3.85 -3.03
C LEU A 54 19.77 -2.97 -1.86
N LEU A 55 20.00 -1.64 -1.91
CA LEU A 55 19.52 -0.74 -0.87
C LEU A 55 17.99 -0.67 -0.85
N ALA A 56 17.33 -0.74 -2.01
CA ALA A 56 15.88 -0.77 -2.09
C ALA A 56 15.32 -2.08 -1.51
N GLN A 57 15.93 -3.22 -1.82
CA GLN A 57 15.58 -4.52 -1.22
C GLN A 57 15.69 -4.48 0.31
N MET A 58 16.78 -3.93 0.86
CA MET A 58 16.95 -3.78 2.32
C MET A 58 15.83 -2.94 2.95
N ARG A 59 15.42 -1.84 2.28
CA ARG A 59 14.31 -1.00 2.77
C ARG A 59 12.97 -1.70 2.69
N LEU A 60 12.70 -2.43 1.62
CA LEU A 60 11.46 -3.20 1.46
C LEU A 60 11.40 -4.37 2.45
N ALA A 61 12.52 -5.05 2.71
CA ALA A 61 12.63 -6.07 3.74
C ALA A 61 12.29 -5.52 5.13
N TRP A 62 12.83 -4.35 5.48
CA TRP A 62 12.45 -3.67 6.71
C TRP A 62 10.95 -3.36 6.78
N TRP A 63 10.33 -2.86 5.70
CA TRP A 63 8.88 -2.63 5.65
C TRP A 63 8.08 -3.91 5.87
N ARG A 64 8.49 -5.02 5.25
CA ARG A 64 7.87 -6.33 5.43
C ARG A 64 7.93 -6.80 6.87
N GLU A 65 9.10 -6.69 7.51
CA GLU A 65 9.30 -7.05 8.91
C GLU A 65 8.41 -6.21 9.83
N GLN A 66 8.40 -4.89 9.67
CA GLN A 66 7.57 -4.02 10.49
C GLN A 66 6.06 -4.23 10.31
N LEU A 67 5.61 -4.58 9.09
CA LEU A 67 4.20 -4.93 8.84
C LEU A 67 3.83 -6.29 9.46
N ALA A 68 4.79 -7.20 9.59
CA ALA A 68 4.61 -8.50 10.24
C ALA A 68 4.60 -8.39 11.77
N GLU A 69 5.35 -7.46 12.37
CA GLU A 69 5.40 -7.25 13.83
C GLU A 69 4.10 -6.67 14.39
N SER A 70 3.58 -7.23 15.49
CA SER A 70 2.36 -6.73 16.15
C SER A 70 2.49 -5.29 16.65
N ALA A 71 1.37 -4.58 16.71
CA ALA A 71 1.25 -3.11 16.87
C ALA A 71 1.90 -2.49 18.14
N THR A 72 2.52 -3.29 19.00
CA THR A 72 3.12 -2.84 20.26
C THR A 72 4.51 -2.20 20.10
N VAL A 73 5.15 -2.29 18.93
CA VAL A 73 6.50 -1.72 18.72
C VAL A 73 6.61 -1.00 17.37
N VAL A 74 5.94 0.14 17.18
CA VAL A 74 6.37 1.08 16.13
C VAL A 74 6.24 2.53 16.59
N ALA A 75 7.23 2.99 17.35
CA ALA A 75 7.27 4.37 17.85
C ALA A 75 7.98 5.36 16.90
N GLY A 76 8.16 5.03 15.61
CA GLY A 76 9.01 5.82 14.69
C GLY A 76 8.39 6.26 13.36
N GLU A 77 7.49 5.46 12.77
CA GLU A 77 6.96 5.73 11.42
C GLU A 77 5.43 5.94 11.48
N PRO A 78 4.94 7.18 11.22
CA PRO A 78 3.51 7.50 11.32
C PRO A 78 2.62 6.62 10.43
N LEU A 79 3.12 6.22 9.25
CA LEU A 79 2.35 5.37 8.33
C LEU A 79 2.14 3.95 8.87
N LEU A 80 3.11 3.41 9.60
CA LEU A 80 2.95 2.10 10.25
C LEU A 80 1.91 2.16 11.39
N ALA A 81 1.80 3.29 12.08
CA ALA A 81 0.77 3.49 13.10
C ALA A 81 -0.65 3.44 12.53
N SER A 82 -0.87 3.83 11.27
CA SER A 82 -2.16 3.70 10.58
C SER A 82 -2.63 2.25 10.45
N PHE A 83 -1.72 1.26 10.57
CA PHE A 83 -2.03 -0.16 10.49
C PHE A 83 -2.15 -0.87 11.85
N ALA A 84 -2.13 -0.13 12.97
CA ALA A 84 -2.20 -0.72 14.31
C ALA A 84 -3.43 -1.63 14.54
N GLY A 85 -4.54 -1.36 13.86
CA GLY A 85 -5.77 -2.16 13.97
C GLY A 85 -5.92 -3.27 12.93
N TRP A 86 -4.96 -3.48 12.03
CA TRP A 86 -5.07 -4.36 10.85
C TRP A 86 -4.76 -5.85 11.14
N ASP A 87 -4.96 -6.29 12.37
CA ASP A 87 -4.70 -7.68 12.75
C ASP A 87 -5.54 -8.64 11.90
N GLY A 88 -4.89 -9.66 11.32
CA GLY A 88 -5.49 -10.58 10.34
C GLY A 88 -5.50 -10.08 8.88
N ALA A 89 -5.36 -8.77 8.63
CA ALA A 89 -5.30 -8.18 7.29
C ALA A 89 -3.87 -7.80 6.82
N ARG A 90 -2.87 -7.95 7.70
CA ARG A 90 -1.45 -7.65 7.43
C ARG A 90 -0.84 -8.47 6.29
N GLY A 91 -1.35 -9.68 6.05
CA GLY A 91 -0.87 -10.54 4.97
C GLY A 91 -0.98 -9.88 3.59
N GLY A 92 -2.08 -9.17 3.32
CA GLY A 92 -2.24 -8.40 2.09
C GLY A 92 -1.29 -7.21 1.97
N LEU A 93 -0.97 -6.55 3.09
CA LEU A 93 0.00 -5.45 3.11
C LEU A 93 1.43 -5.94 2.85
N ILE A 94 1.78 -7.11 3.38
CA ILE A 94 3.07 -7.76 3.09
C ILE A 94 3.16 -8.14 1.62
N ALA A 95 2.11 -8.75 1.06
CA ALA A 95 2.06 -9.09 -0.36
C ALA A 95 2.20 -7.84 -1.27
N LEU A 96 1.71 -6.67 -0.84
CA LEU A 96 1.95 -5.42 -1.55
C LEU A 96 3.43 -5.04 -1.59
N VAL A 97 4.16 -5.22 -0.48
CA VAL A 97 5.62 -5.00 -0.44
C VAL A 97 6.33 -5.96 -1.39
N ASP A 98 5.97 -7.25 -1.37
CA ASP A 98 6.52 -8.27 -2.27
C ASP A 98 6.30 -7.90 -3.74
N GLY A 99 5.09 -7.45 -4.09
CA GLY A 99 4.75 -7.03 -5.45
C GLY A 99 5.57 -5.83 -5.95
N TRP A 100 5.84 -4.85 -5.08
CA TRP A 100 6.75 -3.75 -5.42
C TRP A 100 8.21 -4.19 -5.51
N GLU A 101 8.65 -5.13 -4.66
CA GLU A 101 10.00 -5.70 -4.71
C GLU A 101 10.26 -6.44 -6.03
N ALA A 102 9.26 -7.15 -6.56
CA ALA A 102 9.35 -7.85 -7.85
C ALA A 102 9.74 -6.91 -9.02
N LEU A 103 9.41 -5.63 -8.93
CA LEU A 103 9.74 -4.62 -9.95
C LEU A 103 11.20 -4.11 -9.88
N LEU A 104 11.98 -4.47 -8.86
CA LEU A 104 13.39 -4.09 -8.75
C LEU A 104 14.34 -4.89 -9.68
N GLY A 105 13.80 -5.88 -10.41
CA GLY A 105 14.56 -6.67 -11.38
C GLY A 105 15.16 -5.85 -12.53
N GLN A 106 16.12 -6.43 -13.23
CA GLN A 106 16.71 -5.79 -14.40
C GLN A 106 15.72 -5.75 -15.57
N ALA A 107 15.56 -4.58 -16.19
CA ALA A 107 14.73 -4.44 -17.37
C ALA A 107 15.30 -5.20 -18.58
N PRO A 108 14.45 -5.80 -19.44
CA PRO A 108 12.99 -5.82 -19.36
C PRO A 108 12.46 -6.79 -18.29
N LEU A 109 11.43 -6.37 -17.55
CA LEU A 109 10.77 -7.22 -16.54
C LEU A 109 9.97 -8.33 -17.22
N GLY A 110 10.04 -9.53 -16.67
CA GLY A 110 9.28 -10.69 -17.16
C GLY A 110 7.82 -10.69 -16.68
N CYS A 111 6.96 -11.47 -17.33
CA CYS A 111 5.55 -11.61 -16.97
C CYS A 111 5.33 -12.03 -15.51
N ALA A 112 6.26 -12.79 -14.92
CA ALA A 112 6.19 -13.21 -13.52
C ALA A 112 6.26 -12.00 -12.56
N ALA A 113 7.23 -11.11 -12.75
CA ALA A 113 7.38 -9.90 -11.92
C ALA A 113 6.17 -8.97 -12.04
N LEU A 114 5.64 -8.81 -13.27
CA LEU A 114 4.41 -8.04 -13.50
C LEU A 114 3.19 -8.67 -12.81
N SER A 115 3.10 -10.00 -12.81
CA SER A 115 2.01 -10.72 -12.14
C SER A 115 2.12 -10.62 -10.61
N GLU A 116 3.34 -10.70 -10.06
CA GLU A 116 3.58 -10.51 -8.62
C GLU A 116 3.18 -9.10 -8.17
N PHE A 117 3.51 -8.07 -8.96
CA PHE A 117 3.06 -6.70 -8.71
C PHE A 117 1.53 -6.58 -8.66
N VAL A 118 0.85 -7.13 -9.67
CA VAL A 118 -0.61 -7.12 -9.74
C VAL A 118 -1.21 -7.86 -8.55
N GLU A 119 -0.75 -9.06 -8.26
CA GLU A 119 -1.29 -9.88 -7.16
C GLU A 119 -1.00 -9.28 -5.78
N GLY A 120 0.10 -8.54 -5.61
CA GLY A 120 0.39 -7.78 -4.39
C GLY A 120 -0.68 -6.71 -4.10
N ARG A 121 -1.05 -5.90 -5.11
CA ARG A 121 -2.15 -4.92 -4.98
C ARG A 121 -3.51 -5.57 -4.77
N VAL A 122 -3.76 -6.68 -5.44
CA VAL A 122 -4.99 -7.48 -5.27
C VAL A 122 -5.12 -8.02 -3.86
N ALA A 123 -4.03 -8.55 -3.29
CA ALA A 123 -4.00 -9.06 -1.93
C ALA A 123 -4.26 -7.95 -0.91
N ALA A 124 -3.62 -6.78 -1.05
CA ALA A 124 -3.85 -5.65 -0.16
C ALA A 124 -5.31 -5.18 -0.14
N LEU A 125 -5.92 -4.95 -1.32
CA LEU A 125 -7.32 -4.53 -1.38
C LEU A 125 -8.29 -5.65 -0.98
N GLY A 126 -7.94 -6.92 -1.22
CA GLY A 126 -8.68 -8.06 -0.71
C GLY A 126 -8.71 -8.10 0.82
N SER A 127 -7.55 -8.00 1.47
CA SER A 127 -7.45 -7.96 2.93
C SER A 127 -8.14 -6.74 3.54
N MET A 128 -8.08 -5.59 2.87
CA MET A 128 -8.84 -4.40 3.29
C MET A 128 -10.35 -4.65 3.20
N ALA A 129 -10.83 -5.26 2.11
CA ALA A 129 -12.25 -5.59 1.97
C ALA A 129 -12.74 -6.58 3.04
N ASP A 130 -11.94 -7.62 3.33
CA ASP A 130 -12.23 -8.60 4.37
C ASP A 130 -12.31 -7.91 5.76
N ARG A 131 -11.36 -7.01 6.05
CA ARG A 131 -11.34 -6.17 7.26
C ARG A 131 -12.60 -5.30 7.38
N LEU A 132 -13.06 -4.73 6.28
CA LEU A 132 -14.22 -3.85 6.22
C LEU A 132 -15.55 -4.62 6.12
N GLY A 133 -15.52 -5.95 6.07
CA GLY A 133 -16.72 -6.79 5.89
C GLY A 133 -17.42 -6.57 4.55
N CYS A 134 -16.67 -6.15 3.53
CA CYS A 134 -17.16 -5.85 2.18
C CYS A 134 -16.96 -7.05 1.23
N ASP A 135 -17.52 -6.97 0.02
CA ASP A 135 -17.27 -7.99 -1.01
C ASP A 135 -15.82 -7.95 -1.51
N GLY A 136 -15.01 -8.92 -1.07
CA GLY A 136 -13.63 -9.06 -1.49
C GLY A 136 -13.46 -9.38 -2.97
N ALA A 137 -14.46 -9.95 -3.66
CA ALA A 137 -14.34 -10.25 -5.10
C ALA A 137 -14.35 -8.96 -5.94
N ALA A 138 -15.27 -8.04 -5.65
CA ALA A 138 -15.31 -6.73 -6.30
C ALA A 138 -14.03 -5.92 -6.03
N ALA A 139 -13.54 -5.93 -4.79
CA ALA A 139 -12.30 -5.24 -4.42
C ALA A 139 -11.09 -5.79 -5.17
N ARG A 140 -10.93 -7.12 -5.23
CA ARG A 140 -9.86 -7.79 -5.98
C ARG A 140 -9.93 -7.50 -7.48
N GLN A 141 -11.13 -7.46 -8.06
CA GLN A 141 -11.31 -7.14 -9.48
C GLN A 141 -10.92 -5.69 -9.79
N ALA A 142 -11.34 -4.74 -8.96
CA ALA A 142 -10.96 -3.34 -9.09
C ALA A 142 -9.44 -3.15 -8.93
N ALA A 143 -8.82 -3.85 -7.97
CA ALA A 143 -7.39 -3.83 -7.74
C ALA A 143 -6.59 -4.30 -8.97
N ARG A 144 -7.03 -5.38 -9.63
CA ARG A 144 -6.39 -5.85 -10.88
C ARG A 144 -6.47 -4.81 -11.97
N GLY A 145 -7.66 -4.24 -12.18
CA GLY A 145 -7.87 -3.21 -13.20
C GLY A 145 -6.96 -2.00 -12.96
N TRP A 146 -6.86 -1.54 -11.72
CA TRP A 146 -5.95 -0.46 -11.35
C TRP A 146 -4.48 -0.82 -11.56
N ALA A 147 -4.04 -2.00 -11.10
CA ALA A 147 -2.65 -2.43 -11.25
C ALA A 147 -2.19 -2.54 -12.71
N LEU A 148 -3.07 -3.02 -13.60
CA LEU A 148 -2.77 -3.16 -15.03
C LEU A 148 -2.68 -1.83 -15.78
N VAL A 149 -3.33 -0.76 -15.29
CA VAL A 149 -3.22 0.58 -15.90
C VAL A 149 -1.88 1.23 -15.59
N ASP A 150 -1.24 0.88 -14.47
CA ASP A 150 0.04 1.44 -14.04
C ASP A 150 1.26 0.73 -14.66
N LEU A 151 1.08 -0.42 -15.32
CA LEU A 151 2.13 -1.19 -16.01
C LEU A 151 2.32 -0.74 -17.47
#